data_AF-A0A8H3UYP2-F1
#
_entry.id   AF-A0A8H3UYP2-F1
#
_cell.length_a   1.000
_cell.length_b   1.000
_cell.length_c   1.000
_cell.angle_alpha   90.00
_cell.angle_beta   90.00
_cell.angle_gamma   90.00
#
_symmetry.space_group_name_H-M   'P 1'
#
loop_
_entity.id
_entity.type
_entity.pdbx_description
1 polymer ?
#
loop_
_entity_poly.entity_id
_entity_poly.type
_entity_poly.pdbx_seq_one_letter_code
_entity_poly.pdbx_strand_id
1 'polypeptide(L)'
;MIRDRIPRAIALCFLAVLIALFFHLPFVIFPSSLLPVYHTRYNADAHSDNHSLPEYDALSGSLQHRPPVSSPPRRAYAHLRRSQNNEDAFQTSITKGWGLRCLMDATLEEAPRMVQNSPKWRTFQMESNFIDPLMAPLEWGWDIRTLDLKEAPQILSDYRVDKMLEFLHVSTDLRYWTQQSVNHEREWYAEDGRTGPAINVPPPSRHGARYKSLFNGLNGDNSDATIILLEMYAPVPEIDSLQKLGFLPKGKINAPDLQKTSDLVFLNYYFVGATEMGWLDVDLSGGSKIPPPRHIIIPFIDNTDVVSILETVFRKRSDLWNTATNLPVVQPVPGVVFDAASQAGMAILGTKHGAAVSFLLLQHKREFGIQAVKEVRVWHEVEGGDLAWYLYFGIGEVEGAVGGHGAGRKKARL
;
A
#
# COMPACT_ATOMS: atom_id res chain seq x y z
N MET A 1 23.17 -41.91 13.62
CA MET A 1 24.53 -41.39 13.39
C MET A 1 24.60 -39.85 13.53
N ILE A 2 23.85 -39.26 14.46
CA ILE A 2 23.88 -37.83 14.82
C ILE A 2 23.68 -37.75 16.34
N ARG A 3 24.69 -38.16 17.12
CA ARG A 3 24.64 -37.99 18.58
C ARG A 3 25.96 -37.57 19.25
N ASP A 4 27.06 -37.48 18.49
CA ASP A 4 28.40 -37.26 19.05
C ASP A 4 29.06 -35.90 18.69
N ARG A 5 28.34 -34.94 18.10
CA ARG A 5 28.95 -33.65 17.68
C ARG A 5 28.73 -32.47 18.62
N ILE A 6 27.80 -32.57 19.58
CA ILE A 6 27.50 -31.48 20.54
C ILE A 6 28.61 -31.26 21.60
N PRO A 7 29.32 -32.28 22.14
CA PRO A 7 30.26 -32.02 23.24
C PRO A 7 31.55 -31.31 22.82
N ARG A 8 31.90 -31.33 21.52
CA ARG A 8 33.15 -30.69 21.03
C ARG A 8 33.04 -29.17 20.89
N ALA A 9 31.87 -28.66 20.50
CA ALA A 9 31.66 -27.21 20.35
C ALA A 9 31.66 -26.52 21.73
N ILE A 10 31.01 -27.12 22.72
CA ILE A 10 30.95 -26.60 24.09
C ILE A 10 32.35 -26.63 24.73
N ALA A 11 33.13 -27.69 24.51
CA ALA A 11 34.49 -27.80 25.01
C ALA A 11 35.43 -26.73 24.40
N LEU A 12 35.27 -26.40 23.12
CA LEU A 12 36.04 -25.35 22.45
C LEU A 12 35.68 -23.95 22.95
N CYS A 13 34.39 -23.67 23.20
CA CYS A 13 33.97 -22.41 23.80
C CYS A 13 34.50 -22.26 25.24
N PHE A 14 34.47 -23.32 26.04
CA PHE A 14 35.03 -23.30 27.40
C PHE A 14 36.54 -23.08 27.41
N LEU A 15 37.28 -23.71 26.48
CA LEU A 15 38.72 -23.54 26.35
C LEU A 15 39.09 -22.11 25.92
N ALA A 16 38.32 -21.50 25.01
CA ALA A 16 38.53 -20.11 24.59
C ALA A 16 38.31 -19.10 25.73
N VAL A 17 37.30 -19.32 26.58
CA VAL A 17 37.04 -18.49 27.77
C VAL A 17 38.16 -18.65 28.82
N LEU A 18 38.65 -19.87 29.02
CA LEU A 18 39.77 -20.14 29.93
C LEU A 18 41.07 -19.50 29.45
N ILE A 19 41.36 -19.53 28.16
CA ILE A 19 42.52 -18.85 27.55
C ILE A 19 42.37 -17.33 27.72
N ALA A 20 41.19 -16.76 27.45
CA ALA A 20 40.95 -15.33 27.63
C ALA A 20 41.15 -14.87 29.09
N LEU A 21 40.73 -15.68 30.06
CA LEU A 21 40.94 -15.42 31.50
C LEU A 21 42.41 -15.52 31.91
N PHE A 22 43.19 -16.42 31.32
CA PHE A 22 44.59 -16.63 31.68
C PHE A 22 45.54 -15.56 31.11
N PHE A 23 45.20 -14.93 29.99
CA PHE A 23 46.06 -13.97 29.30
C PHE A 23 45.77 -12.50 29.60
N HIS A 24 44.84 -12.19 30.52
CA HIS A 24 44.43 -10.79 30.83
C HIS A 24 44.19 -9.94 29.57
N LEU A 25 43.65 -10.56 28.51
CA LEU A 25 43.26 -9.82 27.32
C LEU A 25 42.03 -8.95 27.69
N PRO A 26 42.07 -7.63 27.45
CA PRO A 26 40.96 -6.77 27.82
C PRO A 26 39.71 -7.17 27.03
N PHE A 27 38.65 -7.54 27.74
CA PHE A 27 37.30 -7.62 27.19
C PHE A 27 36.89 -6.21 26.75
N VAL A 28 36.92 -5.96 25.44
CA VAL A 28 36.27 -4.78 24.87
C VAL A 28 34.77 -5.04 24.92
N ILE A 29 34.12 -4.48 25.94
CA ILE A 29 32.67 -4.34 25.99
C ILE A 29 32.32 -3.30 24.94
N PHE A 30 31.61 -3.69 23.89
CA PHE A 30 31.03 -2.75 22.94
C PHE A 30 29.93 -1.93 23.66
N PRO A 31 30.04 -0.60 23.71
CA PRO A 31 28.93 0.23 24.19
C PRO A 31 27.83 0.28 23.13
N SER A 32 26.60 0.13 23.60
CA SER A 32 25.35 0.31 22.86
C SER A 32 25.15 1.77 22.48
N SER A 33 25.84 2.27 21.45
CA SER A 33 25.56 3.56 20.81
C SER A 33 26.35 3.73 19.50
N LEU A 34 25.96 3.03 18.43
CA LEU A 34 26.40 3.34 17.06
C LEU A 34 25.30 2.94 16.05
N LEU A 35 24.36 3.84 15.80
CA LEU A 35 23.82 4.01 14.45
C LEU A 35 24.82 4.91 13.69
N PRO A 36 25.18 4.59 12.44
CA PRO A 36 26.10 5.42 11.69
C PRO A 36 25.42 6.71 11.25
N VAL A 37 25.85 7.85 11.81
CA VAL A 37 25.64 9.16 11.21
C VAL A 37 26.61 9.26 10.04
N TYR A 38 26.11 9.07 8.81
CA TYR A 38 26.88 9.33 7.61
C TYR A 38 26.97 10.85 7.38
N HIS A 39 28.08 11.44 7.84
CA HIS A 39 28.53 12.73 7.34
C HIS A 39 29.22 12.54 5.99
N THR A 40 28.57 12.93 4.90
CA THR A 40 29.23 13.12 3.61
C THR A 40 30.14 14.35 3.66
N ARG A 41 31.45 14.11 3.80
CA ARG A 41 32.48 15.11 3.49
C ARG A 41 32.57 15.27 1.97
N TYR A 42 32.09 16.41 1.49
CA TYR A 42 32.34 16.90 0.15
C TYR A 42 33.76 17.49 0.12
N ASN A 43 34.68 16.87 -0.60
CA ASN A 43 35.97 17.49 -0.93
C ASN A 43 35.78 18.26 -2.25
N ALA A 44 35.81 19.59 -2.14
CA ALA A 44 36.06 20.47 -3.26
C ALA A 44 37.59 20.54 -3.47
N ASP A 45 38.06 20.25 -4.69
CA ASP A 45 39.14 20.99 -5.33
C ASP A 45 39.19 20.70 -6.84
N ALA A 46 38.86 21.76 -7.59
CA ALA A 46 39.36 22.20 -8.89
C ALA A 46 39.54 21.22 -10.07
N HIS A 47 38.65 21.32 -11.06
CA HIS A 47 39.04 21.95 -12.33
C HIS A 47 37.84 22.65 -13.01
N SER A 48 38.06 23.94 -13.26
CA SER A 48 37.33 24.87 -14.12
C SER A 48 36.83 24.23 -15.42
N ASP A 49 35.53 24.34 -15.70
CA ASP A 49 35.07 24.95 -16.95
C ASP A 49 33.64 25.50 -16.80
N ASN A 50 33.49 26.76 -17.23
CA ASN A 50 32.29 27.58 -17.11
C ASN A 50 31.14 27.05 -17.98
N HIS A 51 30.09 26.52 -17.36
CA HIS A 51 28.73 26.64 -17.89
C HIS A 51 27.76 26.95 -16.75
N SER A 52 27.32 28.21 -16.70
CA SER A 52 26.26 28.70 -15.83
C SER A 52 24.94 28.00 -16.14
N LEU A 53 24.48 27.15 -15.22
CA LEU A 53 23.09 26.69 -15.15
C LEU A 53 22.35 27.46 -14.04
N PRO A 54 21.05 27.71 -14.19
CA PRO A 54 20.33 28.62 -13.32
C PRO A 54 19.97 27.98 -11.98
N GLU A 55 20.10 28.83 -10.96
CA GLU A 55 19.65 28.73 -9.59
C GLU A 55 18.19 28.25 -9.52
N TYR A 56 17.94 27.08 -8.94
CA TYR A 56 16.60 26.57 -8.65
C TYR A 56 16.20 26.98 -7.24
N ASP A 57 15.47 28.10 -7.18
CA ASP A 57 14.84 28.59 -5.96
C ASP A 57 13.52 27.86 -5.67
N ALA A 58 13.39 27.50 -4.40
CA ALA A 58 12.17 27.45 -3.59
C ALA A 58 11.02 26.50 -3.97
N LEU A 59 11.01 25.39 -3.23
CA LEU A 59 9.83 24.70 -2.70
C LEU A 59 8.81 25.71 -2.12
N SER A 60 7.87 26.15 -2.96
CA SER A 60 6.58 26.71 -2.55
C SER A 60 5.55 26.37 -3.62
N GLY A 61 5.38 25.07 -3.87
CA GLY A 61 4.25 24.59 -4.65
C GLY A 61 2.97 24.82 -3.86
N SER A 62 2.42 26.03 -3.89
CA SER A 62 1.06 26.29 -3.46
C SER A 62 0.17 25.24 -4.13
N LEU A 63 -0.62 24.49 -3.36
CA LEU A 63 -1.80 23.81 -3.85
C LEU A 63 -2.64 24.88 -4.55
N GLN A 64 -2.45 25.05 -5.86
CA GLN A 64 -3.23 25.99 -6.63
C GLN A 64 -4.67 25.48 -6.56
N HIS A 65 -5.50 26.23 -5.85
CA HIS A 65 -6.95 26.15 -5.95
C HIS A 65 -7.31 25.89 -7.41
N ARG A 66 -7.93 24.73 -7.68
CA ARG A 66 -8.60 24.50 -8.96
C ARG A 66 -9.49 25.73 -9.21
N PRO A 67 -9.37 26.40 -10.38
CA PRO A 67 -10.27 27.52 -10.67
C PRO A 67 -11.71 27.02 -10.58
N PRO A 68 -12.65 27.82 -10.03
CA PRO A 68 -14.06 27.45 -10.01
C PRO A 68 -14.50 27.18 -11.45
N VAL A 69 -14.90 25.93 -11.72
CA VAL A 69 -15.32 25.48 -13.04
C VAL A 69 -16.66 26.14 -13.36
N SER A 70 -16.61 27.30 -14.00
CA SER A 70 -17.79 28.02 -14.47
C SER A 70 -18.30 27.39 -15.78
N SER A 71 -18.85 26.18 -15.69
CA SER A 71 -19.78 25.50 -16.63
C SER A 71 -19.73 23.98 -16.40
N PRO A 72 -20.86 23.27 -16.28
CA PRO A 72 -20.83 21.82 -16.12
C PRO A 72 -20.23 21.17 -17.38
N PRO A 73 -19.20 20.33 -17.27
CA PRO A 73 -18.60 19.70 -18.43
C PRO A 73 -19.61 18.71 -19.05
N ARG A 74 -20.03 18.98 -20.29
CA ARG A 74 -20.84 18.08 -21.15
C ARG A 74 -20.23 16.68 -21.39
N ARG A 75 -19.05 16.37 -20.83
CA ARG A 75 -18.38 15.06 -20.93
C ARG A 75 -18.94 13.99 -19.98
N ALA A 76 -19.76 14.36 -19.00
CA ALA A 76 -20.04 13.53 -17.84
C ALA A 76 -20.80 12.21 -18.07
N TYR A 77 -21.33 11.86 -19.26
CA TYR A 77 -22.20 10.65 -19.39
C TYR A 77 -22.04 9.83 -20.67
N ALA A 78 -20.98 10.03 -21.45
CA ALA A 78 -20.75 9.26 -22.69
C ALA A 78 -20.54 7.74 -22.46
N HIS A 79 -20.31 7.32 -21.22
CA HIS A 79 -20.07 5.92 -20.82
C HIS A 79 -21.36 5.08 -20.65
N LEU A 80 -22.55 5.70 -20.60
CA LEU A 80 -23.81 4.99 -20.31
C LEU A 80 -24.33 4.07 -21.45
N ARG A 81 -23.72 4.08 -22.64
CA ARG A 81 -24.17 3.28 -23.81
C ARG A 81 -23.61 1.85 -23.91
N ARG A 82 -22.95 1.30 -22.88
CA ARG A 82 -22.39 -0.07 -22.87
C ARG A 82 -23.09 -1.05 -21.92
N SER A 83 -24.42 -1.10 -21.88
CA SER A 83 -25.13 -1.89 -20.85
C SER A 83 -24.83 -3.39 -20.87
N GLN A 84 -24.63 -4.00 -22.05
CA GLN A 84 -24.38 -5.45 -22.14
C GLN A 84 -22.95 -5.83 -21.71
N ASN A 85 -21.96 -5.02 -22.07
CA ASN A 85 -20.57 -5.24 -21.63
C ASN A 85 -20.42 -5.08 -20.11
N ASN A 86 -21.31 -4.32 -19.46
CA ASN A 86 -21.24 -4.09 -18.03
C ASN A 86 -21.67 -5.32 -17.21
N GLU A 87 -22.63 -6.12 -17.68
CA GLU A 87 -23.04 -7.33 -16.94
C GLU A 87 -21.95 -8.40 -16.99
N ASP A 88 -21.34 -8.63 -18.15
CA ASP A 88 -20.22 -9.58 -18.28
C ASP A 88 -19.01 -9.15 -17.43
N ALA A 89 -18.68 -7.85 -17.45
CA ALA A 89 -17.63 -7.29 -16.60
C ALA A 89 -17.96 -7.43 -15.10
N PHE A 90 -19.23 -7.27 -14.73
CA PHE A 90 -19.72 -7.46 -13.37
C PHE A 90 -19.61 -8.92 -12.92
N GLN A 91 -20.07 -9.89 -13.71
CA GLN A 91 -19.95 -11.32 -13.41
C GLN A 91 -18.48 -11.77 -13.36
N THR A 92 -17.65 -11.24 -14.25
CA THR A 92 -16.19 -11.45 -14.24
C THR A 92 -15.58 -10.92 -12.94
N SER A 93 -16.03 -9.75 -12.49
CA SER A 93 -15.58 -9.14 -11.24
C SER A 93 -16.04 -9.94 -10.03
N ILE A 94 -17.28 -10.42 -9.98
CA ILE A 94 -17.75 -11.35 -8.92
C ILE A 94 -16.86 -12.58 -8.86
N THR A 95 -16.63 -13.25 -10.00
CA THR A 95 -15.82 -14.47 -10.06
C THR A 95 -14.38 -14.21 -9.60
N LYS A 96 -13.83 -13.04 -9.92
CA LYS A 96 -12.49 -12.63 -9.44
C LYS A 96 -12.49 -12.33 -7.95
N GLY A 97 -13.45 -11.56 -7.44
CA GLY A 97 -13.55 -11.21 -6.02
C GLY A 97 -13.82 -12.43 -5.14
N TRP A 98 -14.63 -13.38 -5.60
CA TRP A 98 -14.83 -14.66 -4.92
C TRP A 98 -13.49 -15.41 -4.76
N GLY A 99 -12.73 -15.55 -5.84
CA GLY A 99 -11.42 -16.19 -5.79
C GLY A 99 -10.43 -15.49 -4.85
N LEU A 100 -10.40 -14.15 -4.88
CA LEU A 100 -9.57 -13.35 -3.96
C LEU A 100 -10.00 -13.54 -2.50
N ARG A 101 -11.30 -13.54 -2.22
CA ARG A 101 -11.83 -13.75 -0.88
C ARG A 101 -11.48 -15.13 -0.34
N CYS A 102 -11.68 -16.19 -1.13
CA CYS A 102 -11.30 -17.55 -0.73
C CYS A 102 -9.80 -17.66 -0.41
N LEU A 103 -8.93 -17.00 -1.19
CA LEU A 103 -7.50 -16.96 -0.90
C LEU A 103 -7.19 -16.18 0.39
N MET A 104 -7.93 -15.10 0.68
CA MET A 104 -7.73 -14.30 1.90
C MET A 104 -8.16 -15.07 3.14
N ASP A 105 -9.24 -15.84 3.03
CA ASP A 105 -9.73 -16.67 4.12
C ASP A 105 -8.86 -17.92 4.38
N ALA A 106 -8.13 -18.40 3.37
CA ALA A 106 -7.24 -19.54 3.49
C ALA A 106 -6.06 -19.30 4.45
N THR A 107 -5.61 -20.37 5.09
CA THR A 107 -4.37 -20.36 5.90
C THR A 107 -3.12 -20.11 5.04
N LEU A 108 -1.99 -19.87 5.71
CA LEU A 108 -0.70 -19.66 5.04
C LEU A 108 -0.28 -20.90 4.22
N GLU A 109 -0.67 -22.10 4.67
CA GLU A 109 -0.38 -23.38 4.01
C GLU A 109 -1.37 -23.71 2.89
N GLU A 110 -2.64 -23.32 3.05
CA GLU A 110 -3.70 -23.60 2.08
C GLU A 110 -3.63 -22.70 0.85
N ALA A 111 -3.38 -21.40 1.03
CA ALA A 111 -3.41 -20.45 -0.08
C ALA A 111 -2.44 -20.80 -1.22
N PRO A 112 -1.16 -21.19 -0.97
CA PRO A 112 -0.26 -21.65 -2.02
C PRO A 112 -0.77 -22.89 -2.75
N ARG A 113 -1.39 -23.84 -2.04
CA ARG A 113 -1.98 -25.05 -2.65
C ARG A 113 -3.15 -24.70 -3.56
N MET A 114 -4.01 -23.78 -3.11
CA MET A 114 -5.14 -23.28 -3.92
C MET A 114 -4.65 -22.60 -5.20
N VAL A 115 -3.58 -21.81 -5.12
CA VAL A 115 -2.96 -21.15 -6.27
C VAL A 115 -2.37 -22.17 -7.25
N GLN A 116 -1.62 -23.17 -6.76
CA GLN A 116 -1.04 -24.22 -7.59
C GLN A 116 -2.10 -25.06 -8.32
N ASN A 117 -3.20 -25.36 -7.63
CA ASN A 117 -4.29 -26.18 -8.16
C ASN A 117 -5.25 -25.40 -9.07
N SER A 118 -5.20 -24.06 -9.07
CA SER A 118 -6.08 -23.23 -9.89
C SER A 118 -5.43 -22.88 -11.23
N PRO A 119 -6.03 -23.24 -12.38
CA PRO A 119 -5.54 -22.78 -13.68
C PRO A 119 -5.47 -21.26 -13.80
N LYS A 120 -6.40 -20.55 -13.13
CA LYS A 120 -6.48 -19.08 -13.15
C LYS A 120 -5.35 -18.41 -12.39
N TRP A 121 -4.93 -19.01 -11.27
CA TRP A 121 -3.96 -18.41 -10.36
C TRP A 121 -2.57 -19.02 -10.47
N ARG A 122 -2.34 -20.05 -11.29
CA ARG A 122 -1.04 -20.75 -11.36
C ARG A 122 0.18 -19.85 -11.58
N THR A 123 0.00 -18.71 -12.25
CA THR A 123 1.07 -17.71 -12.48
C THR A 123 1.16 -16.64 -11.40
N PHE A 124 0.21 -16.61 -10.47
CA PHE A 124 0.20 -15.66 -9.37
C PHE A 124 1.24 -16.07 -8.33
N GLN A 125 2.22 -15.20 -8.13
CA GLN A 125 3.14 -15.34 -7.02
C GLN A 125 2.45 -14.90 -5.72
N MET A 126 2.23 -15.87 -4.83
CA MET A 126 1.60 -15.65 -3.52
C MET A 126 2.49 -14.82 -2.61
N GLU A 127 3.75 -15.17 -2.46
CA GLU A 127 4.65 -14.44 -1.58
C GLU A 127 5.18 -13.21 -2.29
N SER A 128 5.15 -12.08 -1.61
CA SER A 128 5.84 -10.88 -2.08
C SER A 128 7.35 -11.16 -2.18
N ASN A 129 8.02 -10.60 -3.20
CA ASN A 129 9.49 -10.68 -3.32
C ASN A 129 10.21 -9.83 -2.26
N PHE A 130 9.48 -9.00 -1.51
CA PHE A 130 9.99 -8.08 -0.51
C PHE A 130 10.07 -8.78 0.84
N ILE A 131 11.14 -9.55 1.04
CA ILE A 131 11.40 -10.22 2.32
C ILE A 131 12.05 -9.25 3.32
N ASP A 132 12.81 -8.25 2.83
CA ASP A 132 13.41 -7.19 3.64
C ASP A 132 13.11 -5.78 3.06
N PRO A 133 12.07 -5.11 3.57
CA PRO A 133 11.65 -3.78 3.10
C PRO A 133 12.62 -2.65 3.48
N LEU A 134 13.59 -2.85 4.39
CA LEU A 134 14.49 -1.78 4.83
C LEU A 134 15.65 -1.54 3.86
N MET A 135 16.10 -2.58 3.15
CA MET A 135 17.20 -2.48 2.16
C MET A 135 16.70 -2.19 0.74
N ALA A 136 15.46 -2.58 0.45
CA ALA A 136 14.82 -2.50 -0.86
C ALA A 136 14.85 -1.12 -1.56
N PRO A 137 14.56 0.02 -0.88
CA PRO A 137 14.42 1.30 -1.57
C PRO A 137 15.73 1.84 -2.15
N LEU A 138 16.84 1.65 -1.41
CA LEU A 138 18.15 2.20 -1.76
C LEU A 138 18.80 1.46 -2.92
N GLU A 139 18.65 0.15 -2.98
CA GLU A 139 19.21 -0.68 -4.05
C GLU A 139 18.45 -0.48 -5.38
N TRP A 140 17.17 -0.12 -5.30
CA TRP A 140 16.26 -0.09 -6.45
C TRP A 140 15.87 1.32 -6.89
N GLY A 141 16.69 2.34 -6.63
CA GLY A 141 16.51 3.68 -7.20
C GLY A 141 15.21 4.38 -6.81
N TRP A 142 14.50 3.89 -5.78
CA TRP A 142 13.30 4.52 -5.26
C TRP A 142 13.68 5.67 -4.34
N ASP A 143 13.10 6.83 -4.62
CA ASP A 143 13.18 7.99 -3.75
C ASP A 143 11.93 8.02 -2.88
N ILE A 144 12.10 7.60 -1.62
CA ILE A 144 11.05 7.61 -0.61
C ILE A 144 11.17 8.89 0.20
N ARG A 145 10.11 9.69 0.19
CA ARG A 145 10.02 10.94 0.96
C ARG A 145 8.89 10.83 1.96
N THR A 146 9.22 11.04 3.22
CA THR A 146 8.26 11.20 4.31
C THR A 146 7.99 12.69 4.48
N LEU A 147 6.73 13.11 4.46
CA LEU A 147 6.32 14.48 4.72
C LEU A 147 5.55 14.57 6.03
N ASP A 148 6.00 15.45 6.93
CA ASP A 148 5.26 15.84 8.13
C ASP A 148 4.05 16.69 7.71
N LEU A 149 2.85 16.26 8.10
CA LEU A 149 1.61 16.90 7.70
C LEU A 149 1.25 18.13 8.54
N LYS A 150 2.07 18.51 9.53
CA LYS A 150 1.87 19.78 10.28
C LYS A 150 1.80 21.00 9.36
N GLU A 151 2.47 20.96 8.21
CA GLU A 151 2.47 22.05 7.23
C GLU A 151 1.32 21.96 6.22
N ALA A 152 0.50 20.91 6.27
CA ALA A 152 -0.61 20.66 5.34
C ALA A 152 -1.95 20.49 6.10
N PRO A 153 -2.42 21.51 6.85
CA PRO A 153 -3.57 21.42 7.76
C PRO A 153 -4.89 20.98 7.10
N GLN A 154 -4.99 21.12 5.78
CA GLN A 154 -6.21 20.84 5.02
C GLN A 154 -6.16 19.50 4.28
N ILE A 155 -5.06 18.74 4.33
CA ILE A 155 -4.88 17.58 3.44
C ILE A 155 -6.02 16.55 3.55
N LEU A 156 -6.48 16.24 4.76
CA LEU A 156 -7.59 15.28 4.96
C LEU A 156 -8.92 15.82 4.42
N SER A 157 -9.16 17.13 4.52
CA SER A 157 -10.35 17.78 3.99
C SER A 157 -10.26 18.00 2.47
N ASP A 158 -9.06 18.23 1.93
CA ASP A 158 -8.80 18.28 0.48
C ASP A 158 -9.17 16.96 -0.18
N TYR A 159 -8.91 15.85 0.52
CA TYR A 159 -9.33 14.50 0.11
C TYR A 159 -10.73 14.10 0.58
N ARG A 160 -11.44 14.97 1.30
CA ARG A 160 -12.83 14.76 1.78
C ARG A 160 -13.02 13.44 2.54
N VAL A 161 -11.99 13.05 3.28
CA VAL A 161 -11.99 11.82 4.09
C VAL A 161 -12.23 12.11 5.57
N ASP A 162 -12.13 13.35 6.00
CA ASP A 162 -12.33 13.82 7.39
C ASP A 162 -13.60 13.26 8.04
N LYS A 163 -14.76 13.34 7.38
CA LYS A 163 -16.02 12.78 7.89
C LYS A 163 -15.98 11.27 8.01
N MET A 164 -15.31 10.58 7.08
CA MET A 164 -15.16 9.13 7.14
C MET A 164 -14.25 8.74 8.31
N LEU A 165 -13.17 9.48 8.55
CA LEU A 165 -12.28 9.25 9.68
C LEU A 165 -13.01 9.46 11.02
N GLU A 166 -13.81 10.53 11.14
CA GLU A 166 -14.65 10.76 12.31
C GLU A 166 -15.62 9.58 12.56
N PHE A 167 -16.30 9.11 11.50
CA PHE A 167 -17.19 7.96 11.58
C PHE A 167 -16.48 6.68 12.03
N LEU A 168 -15.23 6.47 11.58
CA LEU A 168 -14.40 5.32 11.95
C LEU A 168 -13.71 5.50 13.32
N HIS A 169 -13.90 6.63 14.00
CA HIS A 169 -13.17 6.99 15.21
C HIS A 169 -11.64 7.00 15.03
N VAL A 170 -11.19 7.34 13.83
CA VAL A 170 -9.78 7.56 13.50
C VAL A 170 -9.45 9.03 13.73
N SER A 171 -8.32 9.30 14.37
CA SER A 171 -7.92 10.67 14.69
C SER A 171 -7.83 11.54 13.42
N THR A 172 -8.35 12.76 13.45
CA THR A 172 -8.17 13.77 12.39
C THR A 172 -7.05 14.76 12.73
N ASP A 173 -6.37 14.59 13.88
CA ASP A 173 -5.23 15.42 14.27
C ASP A 173 -3.99 14.99 13.47
N LEU A 174 -3.52 15.87 12.59
CA LEU A 174 -2.42 15.60 11.66
C LEU A 174 -1.09 15.26 12.34
N ARG A 175 -0.93 15.52 13.64
CA ARG A 175 0.25 15.07 14.39
C ARG A 175 0.37 13.54 14.46
N TYR A 176 -0.74 12.84 14.24
CA TYR A 176 -0.78 11.38 14.17
C TYR A 176 -0.79 10.84 12.74
N TRP A 177 -0.60 11.71 11.75
CA TRP A 177 -0.57 11.35 10.35
C TRP A 177 0.78 11.64 9.70
N THR A 178 1.18 10.75 8.82
CA THR A 178 2.35 10.92 7.96
C THR A 178 1.95 10.70 6.52
N GLN A 179 2.47 11.52 5.61
CA GLN A 179 2.40 11.24 4.19
C GLN A 179 3.71 10.60 3.73
N GLN A 180 3.60 9.55 2.92
CA GLN A 180 4.71 9.00 2.18
C GLN A 180 4.52 9.21 0.69
N SER A 181 5.57 9.68 0.03
CA SER A 181 5.69 9.77 -1.42
C SER A 181 6.79 8.85 -1.88
N VAL A 182 6.49 7.93 -2.80
CA VAL A 182 7.50 7.08 -3.44
C VAL A 182 7.60 7.45 -4.90
N ASN A 183 8.80 7.80 -5.34
CA ASN A 183 9.05 8.26 -6.69
C ASN A 183 10.19 7.45 -7.30
N HIS A 184 10.10 7.15 -8.60
CA HIS A 184 11.19 6.50 -9.33
C HIS A 184 12.10 7.53 -10.02
N GLU A 185 12.78 8.39 -9.23
CA GLU A 185 13.57 9.51 -9.74
C GLU A 185 15.06 9.18 -9.98
N ARG A 186 15.53 7.99 -9.59
CA ARG A 186 16.96 7.61 -9.70
C ARG A 186 17.14 6.39 -10.61
N GLU A 187 18.33 6.29 -11.21
CA GLU A 187 18.78 5.04 -11.82
C GLU A 187 19.01 3.98 -10.74
N TRP A 188 18.80 2.72 -11.08
CA TRP A 188 18.98 1.59 -10.15
C TRP A 188 20.07 0.62 -10.62
N TYR A 189 20.63 -0.15 -9.68
CA TYR A 189 21.63 -1.16 -9.98
C TYR A 189 21.45 -2.40 -9.11
N ALA A 190 21.21 -3.55 -9.74
CA ALA A 190 21.46 -4.83 -9.11
C ALA A 190 21.94 -5.84 -10.16
N GLU A 191 22.79 -6.76 -9.73
CA GLU A 191 23.63 -7.64 -10.56
C GLU A 191 22.86 -8.59 -11.50
N ASP A 192 21.54 -8.75 -11.32
CA ASP A 192 20.67 -9.73 -11.96
C ASP A 192 19.75 -9.16 -13.07
N GLY A 193 20.12 -8.02 -13.66
CA GLY A 193 19.39 -7.43 -14.79
C GLY A 193 18.34 -6.39 -14.39
N ARG A 194 18.54 -5.76 -13.23
CA ARG A 194 17.73 -4.71 -12.64
C ARG A 194 18.35 -3.33 -12.81
N THR A 195 19.07 -3.12 -13.92
CA THR A 195 19.61 -1.80 -14.29
C THR A 195 18.66 -1.14 -15.28
N GLY A 196 18.48 0.17 -15.16
CA GLY A 196 17.44 0.87 -15.89
C GLY A 196 17.45 2.35 -15.57
N PRO A 197 16.99 3.18 -16.52
CA PRO A 197 17.01 4.62 -16.34
C PRO A 197 16.01 5.05 -15.25
N ALA A 198 16.24 6.21 -14.65
CA ALA A 198 15.21 6.89 -13.88
C ALA A 198 13.93 7.04 -14.74
N ILE A 199 12.76 6.81 -14.14
CA ILE A 199 11.48 6.94 -14.83
C ILE A 199 11.02 8.39 -14.67
N ASN A 200 11.66 9.26 -15.44
CA ASN A 200 11.29 10.67 -15.54
C ASN A 200 10.18 10.82 -16.57
N VAL A 201 8.93 10.87 -16.12
CA VAL A 201 7.80 11.00 -17.03
C VAL A 201 7.66 12.46 -17.45
N PRO A 202 7.77 12.79 -18.75
CA PRO A 202 7.76 14.18 -19.19
C PRO A 202 6.36 14.83 -19.01
N PRO A 203 6.29 16.16 -18.82
CA PRO A 203 5.02 16.89 -18.83
C PRO A 203 4.22 16.60 -20.12
N PRO A 204 2.87 16.58 -20.08
CA PRO A 204 1.98 17.06 -19.02
C PRO A 204 1.63 16.02 -17.96
N SER A 205 2.27 14.86 -17.94
CA SER A 205 2.12 13.91 -16.84
C SER A 205 2.78 14.50 -15.59
N ARG A 206 2.06 15.40 -14.89
CA ARG A 206 2.57 16.16 -13.74
C ARG A 206 3.02 15.27 -12.57
N HIS A 207 2.80 13.97 -12.68
CA HIS A 207 2.87 13.05 -11.57
C HIS A 207 3.98 12.03 -11.64
N GLY A 208 4.64 11.74 -12.76
CA GLY A 208 5.63 10.65 -12.76
C GLY A 208 5.07 9.31 -12.23
N ALA A 209 5.92 8.29 -12.08
CA ALA A 209 5.58 7.13 -11.27
C ALA A 209 5.66 7.49 -9.78
N ARG A 210 4.74 8.34 -9.33
CA ARG A 210 4.59 8.76 -7.93
C ARG A 210 3.47 8.00 -7.26
N TYR A 211 3.71 7.66 -6.00
CA TYR A 211 2.77 6.98 -5.14
C TYR A 211 2.66 7.73 -3.83
N LYS A 212 1.49 8.29 -3.58
CA LYS A 212 1.20 8.98 -2.33
C LYS A 212 0.23 8.19 -1.47
N SER A 213 0.56 8.08 -0.19
CA SER A 213 -0.30 7.46 0.81
C SER A 213 -0.20 8.23 2.12
N LEU A 214 -1.32 8.30 2.84
CA LEU A 214 -1.37 8.83 4.20
C LEU A 214 -1.53 7.67 5.17
N PHE A 215 -0.82 7.74 6.29
CA PHE A 215 -0.80 6.71 7.32
C PHE A 215 -1.14 7.33 8.66
N ASN A 216 -2.03 6.68 9.41
CA ASN A 216 -2.36 7.00 10.79
C ASN A 216 -1.96 5.86 11.73
N GLY A 217 -1.77 6.19 13.02
CA GLY A 217 -1.32 5.27 14.07
C GLY A 217 0.04 5.62 14.66
N LEU A 218 0.45 6.89 14.55
CA LEU A 218 1.75 7.38 15.04
C LEU A 218 1.68 7.78 16.52
N ASN A 219 2.83 7.74 17.20
CA ASN A 219 3.11 8.53 18.42
C ASN A 219 2.01 8.53 19.51
N GLY A 220 1.52 7.35 19.89
CA GLY A 220 0.55 7.22 20.99
C GLY A 220 -0.90 7.48 20.60
N ASP A 221 -1.20 7.60 19.30
CA ASP A 221 -2.56 7.45 18.81
C ASP A 221 -3.09 6.05 19.14
N ASN A 222 -4.28 5.99 19.72
CA ASN A 222 -4.95 4.74 20.07
C ASN A 222 -5.97 4.33 19.00
N SER A 223 -6.14 5.11 17.93
CA SER A 223 -7.00 4.69 16.82
C SER A 223 -6.39 3.54 16.03
N ASP A 224 -7.28 2.85 15.32
CA ASP A 224 -6.92 1.75 14.46
C ASP A 224 -6.03 2.22 13.29
N ALA A 225 -5.01 1.42 12.96
CA ALA A 225 -4.09 1.71 11.87
C ALA A 225 -4.84 1.89 10.54
N THR A 226 -4.67 3.06 9.93
CA THR A 226 -5.43 3.49 8.75
C THR A 226 -4.51 3.91 7.62
N ILE A 227 -4.84 3.47 6.40
CA ILE A 227 -4.15 3.85 5.17
C ILE A 227 -5.12 4.61 4.27
N ILE A 228 -4.71 5.77 3.75
CA ILE A 228 -5.41 6.46 2.67
C ILE A 228 -4.54 6.40 1.42
N LEU A 229 -5.02 5.73 0.39
CA LEU A 229 -4.32 5.54 -0.89
C LEU A 229 -4.71 6.66 -1.84
N LEU A 230 -3.91 7.73 -1.88
CA LEU A 230 -4.18 8.91 -2.68
C LEU A 230 -3.96 8.66 -4.18
N GLU A 231 -3.05 7.74 -4.52
CA GLU A 231 -2.71 7.35 -5.88
C GLU A 231 -2.69 5.81 -5.98
N MET A 232 -3.47 5.25 -6.91
CA MET A 232 -3.71 3.81 -7.07
C MET A 232 -3.26 3.32 -8.46
N TYR A 233 -1.97 3.46 -8.74
CA TYR A 233 -1.38 2.97 -9.99
C TYR A 233 -0.41 1.82 -9.71
N ALA A 234 -0.03 1.07 -10.74
CA ALA A 234 1.07 0.12 -10.68
C ALA A 234 2.15 0.63 -11.64
N PRO A 235 3.45 0.48 -11.31
CA PRO A 235 4.53 0.95 -12.16
C PRO A 235 4.48 0.33 -13.56
N VAL A 236 4.12 -0.95 -13.67
CA VAL A 236 4.20 -1.71 -14.93
C VAL A 236 3.33 -1.12 -16.05
N PRO A 237 2.01 -0.86 -15.87
CA PRO A 237 1.20 -0.19 -16.88
C PRO A 237 1.77 1.15 -17.36
N GLU A 238 2.41 1.91 -16.47
CA GLU A 238 3.01 3.20 -16.81
C GLU A 238 4.29 3.01 -17.61
N ILE A 239 5.17 2.11 -17.17
CA ILE A 239 6.39 1.70 -17.89
C ILE A 239 6.03 1.18 -19.29
N ASP A 240 5.06 0.28 -19.41
CA ASP A 240 4.59 -0.27 -20.69
C ASP A 240 4.10 0.83 -21.63
N SER A 241 3.38 1.82 -21.08
CA SER A 241 2.91 2.97 -21.84
C SER A 241 4.08 3.85 -22.32
N LEU A 242 5.07 4.08 -21.48
CA LEU A 242 6.27 4.85 -21.84
C LEU A 242 7.14 4.14 -22.88
N GLN A 243 7.25 2.81 -22.80
CA GLN A 243 7.92 2.00 -23.83
C GLN A 243 7.17 2.06 -25.16
N LYS A 244 5.84 1.99 -25.16
CA LYS A 244 5.01 2.13 -26.37
C LYS A 244 5.17 3.51 -27.02
N LEU A 245 5.33 4.55 -26.21
CA LEU A 245 5.56 5.92 -26.66
C LEU A 245 7.04 6.19 -27.04
N GLY A 246 7.95 5.25 -26.80
CA GLY A 246 9.36 5.39 -27.12
C GLY A 246 10.17 6.23 -26.14
N PHE A 247 9.60 6.57 -24.98
CA PHE A 247 10.32 7.27 -23.89
C PHE A 247 11.28 6.34 -23.13
N LEU A 248 11.00 5.03 -23.15
CA LEU A 248 11.84 4.01 -22.55
C LEU A 248 12.25 2.96 -23.61
N PRO A 249 13.44 2.35 -23.51
CA PRO A 249 13.86 1.31 -24.44
C PRO A 249 12.89 0.12 -24.45
N LYS A 250 12.68 -0.48 -25.62
CA LYS A 250 11.87 -1.71 -25.76
C LYS A 250 12.63 -2.88 -25.12
N GLY A 251 11.97 -3.62 -24.23
CA GLY A 251 12.56 -4.77 -23.54
C GLY A 251 11.93 -4.94 -22.16
N LYS A 252 12.36 -5.95 -21.39
CA LYS A 252 11.97 -6.05 -19.98
C LYS A 252 12.75 -5.01 -19.17
N ILE A 253 12.24 -3.77 -19.12
CA ILE A 253 12.58 -2.81 -18.06
C ILE A 253 11.58 -3.07 -16.94
N ASN A 254 11.59 -4.29 -16.41
CA ASN A 254 10.80 -4.52 -15.23
C ASN A 254 11.61 -3.91 -14.10
N ALA A 255 11.07 -2.89 -13.43
CA ALA A 255 11.29 -2.80 -12.00
C ALA A 255 11.04 -4.21 -11.49
N PRO A 256 12.08 -4.95 -11.09
CA PRO A 256 11.98 -6.39 -10.87
C PRO A 256 10.87 -6.70 -9.87
N ASP A 257 10.63 -5.79 -8.93
CA ASP A 257 9.93 -6.15 -7.71
C ASP A 257 8.62 -5.37 -7.47
N LEU A 258 8.45 -4.09 -7.83
CA LEU A 258 7.20 -3.35 -7.57
C LEU A 258 6.17 -3.49 -8.71
N GLN A 259 5.86 -4.73 -9.09
CA GLN A 259 4.96 -5.01 -10.22
C GLN A 259 3.49 -4.70 -9.90
N LYS A 260 3.15 -4.65 -8.60
CA LYS A 260 1.78 -4.49 -8.12
C LYS A 260 1.70 -3.32 -7.13
N THR A 261 0.54 -2.67 -7.14
CA THR A 261 0.21 -1.63 -6.16
C THR A 261 0.28 -2.17 -4.72
N SER A 262 -0.04 -3.45 -4.49
CA SER A 262 0.04 -4.08 -3.16
C SER A 262 1.44 -4.07 -2.57
N ASP A 263 2.47 -4.37 -3.37
CA ASP A 263 3.86 -4.41 -2.90
C ASP A 263 4.35 -3.00 -2.52
N LEU A 264 3.96 -1.98 -3.30
CA LEU A 264 4.23 -0.56 -3.00
C LEU A 264 3.57 -0.11 -1.70
N VAL A 265 2.28 -0.42 -1.54
CA VAL A 265 1.52 -0.05 -0.34
C VAL A 265 2.12 -0.73 0.89
N PHE A 266 2.52 -2.01 0.77
CA PHE A 266 3.18 -2.72 1.86
C PHE A 266 4.53 -2.11 2.21
N LEU A 267 5.39 -1.84 1.23
CA LEU A 267 6.70 -1.23 1.45
C LEU A 267 6.55 0.10 2.19
N ASN A 268 5.59 0.91 1.77
CA ASN A 268 5.27 2.18 2.40
C ASN A 268 4.81 2.02 3.84
N TYR A 269 3.79 1.19 4.03
CA TYR A 269 3.24 0.90 5.35
C TYR A 269 4.30 0.36 6.31
N TYR A 270 5.13 -0.58 5.86
CA TYR A 270 6.22 -1.13 6.63
C TYR A 270 7.25 -0.06 7.00
N PHE A 271 7.69 0.75 6.04
CA PHE A 271 8.71 1.77 6.26
C PHE A 271 8.25 2.81 7.27
N VAL A 272 7.05 3.37 7.09
CA VAL A 272 6.46 4.33 8.05
C VAL A 272 6.27 3.68 9.41
N GLY A 273 5.81 2.43 9.45
CA GLY A 273 5.69 1.67 10.67
C GLY A 273 7.01 1.50 11.43
N ALA A 274 8.06 1.18 10.69
CA ALA A 274 9.40 0.96 11.21
C ALA A 274 10.07 2.25 11.68
N THR A 275 9.98 3.35 10.92
CA THR A 275 10.67 4.61 11.23
C THR A 275 9.87 5.55 12.11
N GLU A 276 8.54 5.59 11.95
CA GLU A 276 7.69 6.59 12.61
C GLU A 276 6.75 5.99 13.68
N MET A 277 6.37 4.71 13.58
CA MET A 277 5.46 4.06 14.54
C MET A 277 6.18 3.17 15.56
N GLY A 278 7.50 2.99 15.44
CA GLY A 278 8.30 2.19 16.37
C GLY A 278 8.01 0.68 16.31
N TRP A 279 7.53 0.14 15.17
CA TRP A 279 7.19 -1.28 15.08
C TRP A 279 8.39 -2.22 15.19
N LEU A 280 9.61 -1.75 14.92
CA LEU A 280 10.81 -2.59 15.00
C LEU A 280 11.10 -3.12 16.41
N ASP A 281 10.52 -2.51 17.44
CA ASP A 281 10.70 -2.89 18.85
C ASP A 281 9.55 -3.76 19.40
N VAL A 282 8.55 -4.13 18.56
CA VAL A 282 7.32 -4.77 19.04
C VAL A 282 7.36 -6.28 18.83
N ASP A 283 7.52 -7.04 19.92
CA ASP A 283 7.25 -8.48 19.97
C ASP A 283 5.74 -8.73 19.86
N LEU A 284 5.23 -8.97 18.65
CA LEU A 284 3.81 -9.26 18.43
C LEU A 284 3.49 -10.72 18.75
N SER A 285 2.54 -10.93 19.67
CA SER A 285 1.97 -12.25 19.95
C SER A 285 1.09 -12.73 18.80
N GLY A 286 1.22 -14.00 18.38
CA GLY A 286 0.26 -14.64 17.46
C GLY A 286 0.72 -14.78 16.00
N GLY A 287 2.02 -14.63 15.71
CA GLY A 287 2.60 -14.96 14.41
C GLY A 287 2.49 -13.87 13.34
N SER A 288 1.78 -12.77 13.61
CA SER A 288 1.90 -11.51 12.85
C SER A 288 3.17 -10.79 13.30
N LYS A 289 3.90 -10.20 12.35
CA LYS A 289 5.14 -9.44 12.59
C LYS A 289 4.91 -7.94 12.71
N ILE A 290 3.85 -7.41 12.09
CA ILE A 290 3.46 -6.00 12.17
C ILE A 290 1.94 -5.84 12.29
N PRO A 291 1.42 -4.79 12.94
CA PRO A 291 -0.01 -4.57 13.06
C PRO A 291 -0.67 -4.44 11.67
N PRO A 292 -1.72 -5.23 11.37
CA PRO A 292 -2.43 -5.09 10.10
C PRO A 292 -3.22 -3.78 10.06
N PRO A 293 -3.32 -3.10 8.90
CA PRO A 293 -4.22 -1.96 8.76
C PRO A 293 -5.66 -2.44 8.94
N ARG A 294 -6.47 -1.71 9.70
CA ARG A 294 -7.91 -1.99 9.88
C ARG A 294 -8.76 -1.26 8.86
N HIS A 295 -8.29 -0.11 8.39
CA HIS A 295 -9.01 0.75 7.49
C HIS A 295 -8.14 1.10 6.28
N ILE A 296 -8.67 0.87 5.08
CA ILE A 296 -8.07 1.37 3.84
C ILE A 296 -9.10 2.21 3.10
N ILE A 297 -8.75 3.47 2.82
CA ILE A 297 -9.59 4.43 2.11
C ILE A 297 -8.95 4.78 0.77
N ILE A 298 -9.77 4.86 -0.29
CA ILE A 298 -9.37 5.26 -1.63
C ILE A 298 -10.28 6.41 -2.08
N PRO A 299 -9.82 7.67 -2.03
CA PRO A 299 -10.60 8.81 -2.49
C PRO A 299 -10.55 8.97 -4.01
N PHE A 300 -11.47 9.79 -4.54
CA PHE A 300 -11.47 10.29 -5.92
C PHE A 300 -11.24 9.23 -7.01
N ILE A 301 -12.00 8.15 -6.97
CA ILE A 301 -11.88 7.05 -7.94
C ILE A 301 -12.33 7.54 -9.33
N ASP A 302 -11.37 7.59 -10.25
CA ASP A 302 -11.56 8.05 -11.63
C ASP A 302 -11.38 6.92 -12.67
N ASN A 303 -10.97 5.73 -12.23
CA ASN A 303 -10.78 4.58 -13.12
C ASN A 303 -12.12 4.12 -13.70
N THR A 304 -12.29 4.27 -15.02
CA THR A 304 -13.56 3.99 -15.71
C THR A 304 -14.07 2.56 -15.53
N ASP A 305 -13.16 1.57 -15.48
CA ASP A 305 -13.55 0.17 -15.28
C ASP A 305 -14.11 -0.01 -13.86
N VAL A 306 -13.43 0.53 -12.85
CA VAL A 306 -13.86 0.48 -11.45
C VAL A 306 -15.20 1.20 -11.29
N VAL A 307 -15.32 2.44 -11.78
CA VAL A 307 -16.57 3.22 -11.72
C VAL A 307 -17.72 2.47 -12.38
N SER A 308 -17.50 1.82 -13.53
CA SER A 308 -18.55 1.03 -14.21
C SER A 308 -19.10 -0.12 -13.35
N ILE A 309 -18.23 -0.76 -12.55
CA ILE A 309 -18.63 -1.83 -11.63
C ILE A 309 -19.40 -1.24 -10.45
N LEU A 310 -18.95 -0.12 -9.89
CA LEU A 310 -19.66 0.58 -8.80
C LEU A 310 -21.06 1.02 -9.24
N GLU A 311 -21.18 1.65 -10.42
CA GLU A 311 -22.49 1.99 -10.99
C GLU A 311 -23.38 0.77 -11.19
N THR A 312 -22.81 -0.36 -11.63
CA THR A 312 -23.57 -1.60 -11.83
C THR A 312 -24.06 -2.17 -10.49
N VAL A 313 -23.23 -2.14 -9.45
CA VAL A 313 -23.63 -2.49 -8.07
C VAL A 313 -24.80 -1.61 -7.60
N PHE A 314 -24.70 -0.30 -7.82
CA PHE A 314 -25.74 0.66 -7.41
C PHE A 314 -27.04 0.46 -8.21
N ARG A 315 -26.97 0.26 -9.53
CA ARG A 315 -28.14 -0.03 -10.39
C ARG A 315 -28.91 -1.27 -9.97
N LYS A 316 -28.22 -2.30 -9.47
CA LYS A 316 -28.86 -3.53 -9.00
C LYS A 316 -29.63 -3.36 -7.69
N ARG A 317 -29.50 -2.19 -7.03
CA ARG A 317 -30.25 -1.81 -5.83
C ARG A 317 -31.16 -0.62 -6.13
N SER A 318 -32.47 -0.87 -6.19
CA SER A 318 -33.46 0.15 -6.58
C SER A 318 -33.49 1.37 -5.66
N ASP A 319 -33.07 1.24 -4.40
CA ASP A 319 -32.93 2.32 -3.43
C ASP A 319 -31.70 3.21 -3.67
N LEU A 320 -30.73 2.74 -4.47
CA LEU A 320 -29.47 3.43 -4.73
C LEU A 320 -29.38 4.04 -6.14
N TRP A 321 -30.38 3.83 -6.99
CA TRP A 321 -30.38 4.30 -8.37
C TRP A 321 -31.66 5.04 -8.72
N ASN A 322 -31.54 6.30 -9.14
CA ASN A 322 -32.67 7.06 -9.64
C ASN A 322 -32.90 6.71 -11.11
N THR A 323 -33.94 5.92 -11.38
CA THR A 323 -34.31 5.48 -12.74
C THR A 323 -34.78 6.62 -13.63
N ALA A 324 -35.34 7.69 -13.06
CA ALA A 324 -35.81 8.84 -13.83
C ALA A 324 -34.65 9.68 -14.38
N THR A 325 -33.59 9.86 -13.59
CA THR A 325 -32.39 10.60 -14.02
C THR A 325 -31.30 9.70 -14.60
N ASN A 326 -31.43 8.38 -14.43
CA ASN A 326 -30.39 7.38 -14.72
C ASN A 326 -29.05 7.72 -14.06
N LEU A 327 -29.11 8.14 -12.79
CA LEU A 327 -27.96 8.50 -11.97
C LEU A 327 -28.03 7.78 -10.62
N PRO A 328 -26.89 7.49 -9.97
CA PRO A 328 -26.91 6.99 -8.61
C PRO A 328 -27.51 8.04 -7.68
N VAL A 329 -28.26 7.58 -6.68
CA VAL A 329 -28.68 8.42 -5.55
C VAL A 329 -27.40 8.79 -4.79
N VAL A 330 -27.20 10.08 -4.49
CA VAL A 330 -26.02 10.52 -3.73
C VAL A 330 -26.06 9.90 -2.35
N GLN A 331 -24.99 9.20 -1.98
CA GLN A 331 -24.82 8.55 -0.68
C GLN A 331 -23.65 9.25 0.01
N PRO A 332 -23.89 10.22 0.91
CA PRO A 332 -22.82 10.85 1.68
C PRO A 332 -22.21 9.87 2.68
N VAL A 333 -21.09 10.24 3.30
CA VAL A 333 -20.49 9.48 4.42
C VAL A 333 -21.56 9.14 5.48
N PRO A 334 -21.65 7.87 5.95
CA PRO A 334 -20.67 6.79 5.81
C PRO A 334 -20.84 5.90 4.57
N GLY A 335 -21.68 6.31 3.62
CA GLY A 335 -21.96 5.58 2.39
C GLY A 335 -22.80 4.33 2.59
N VAL A 336 -22.77 3.47 1.59
CA VAL A 336 -23.48 2.19 1.56
C VAL A 336 -22.51 1.08 1.93
N VAL A 337 -22.91 0.24 2.89
CA VAL A 337 -22.15 -0.95 3.30
C VAL A 337 -22.49 -2.14 2.41
N PHE A 338 -21.47 -2.85 1.99
CA PHE A 338 -21.56 -4.15 1.33
C PHE A 338 -20.71 -5.15 2.11
N ASP A 339 -21.34 -6.24 2.55
CA ASP A 339 -20.61 -7.40 3.08
C ASP A 339 -19.67 -7.94 1.98
N ALA A 340 -18.42 -8.21 2.32
CA ALA A 340 -17.41 -8.63 1.34
C ALA A 340 -17.69 -10.01 0.71
N ALA A 341 -18.51 -10.86 1.34
CA ALA A 341 -18.98 -12.13 0.81
C ALA A 341 -20.31 -12.02 0.03
N SER A 342 -20.97 -10.85 0.03
CA SER A 342 -22.12 -10.59 -0.85
C SER A 342 -21.68 -10.49 -2.32
N GLN A 343 -22.60 -10.69 -3.27
CA GLN A 343 -22.29 -10.52 -4.71
C GLN A 343 -21.77 -9.10 -5.02
N ALA A 344 -22.33 -8.07 -4.40
CA ALA A 344 -21.87 -6.69 -4.55
C ALA A 344 -20.46 -6.50 -3.99
N GLY A 345 -20.20 -6.99 -2.77
CA GLY A 345 -18.87 -6.95 -2.16
C GLY A 345 -17.83 -7.68 -3.01
N MET A 346 -18.13 -8.88 -3.49
CA MET A 346 -17.26 -9.64 -4.40
C MET A 346 -17.04 -8.92 -5.73
N ALA A 347 -18.06 -8.29 -6.31
CA ALA A 347 -17.87 -7.48 -7.51
C ALA A 347 -16.88 -6.33 -7.28
N ILE A 348 -16.99 -5.63 -6.15
CA ILE A 348 -16.07 -4.53 -5.79
C ILE A 348 -14.66 -5.06 -5.51
N LEU A 349 -14.52 -6.18 -4.79
CA LEU A 349 -13.22 -6.85 -4.57
C LEU A 349 -12.58 -7.30 -5.88
N GLY A 350 -13.37 -7.68 -6.88
CA GLY A 350 -12.90 -8.07 -8.21
C GLY A 350 -12.32 -6.92 -9.04
N THR A 351 -12.64 -5.67 -8.70
CA THR A 351 -12.11 -4.49 -9.40
C THR A 351 -10.59 -4.37 -9.28
N LYS A 352 -9.96 -3.46 -10.03
CA LYS A 352 -8.53 -3.17 -9.89
C LYS A 352 -8.18 -2.69 -8.46
N HIS A 353 -9.02 -1.85 -7.88
CA HIS A 353 -8.81 -1.31 -6.53
C HIS A 353 -9.01 -2.36 -5.44
N GLY A 354 -10.13 -3.10 -5.49
CA GLY A 354 -10.39 -4.18 -4.56
C GLY A 354 -9.35 -5.31 -4.63
N ALA A 355 -8.84 -5.60 -5.84
CA ALA A 355 -7.77 -6.58 -6.02
C ALA A 355 -6.44 -6.11 -5.44
N ALA A 356 -6.08 -4.84 -5.56
CA ALA A 356 -4.87 -4.29 -4.93
C ALA A 356 -4.90 -4.46 -3.41
N VAL A 357 -6.02 -4.12 -2.77
CA VAL A 357 -6.22 -4.32 -1.32
C VAL A 357 -6.19 -5.81 -0.97
N SER A 358 -6.84 -6.66 -1.76
CA SER A 358 -6.82 -8.10 -1.51
C SER A 358 -5.40 -8.66 -1.62
N PHE A 359 -4.64 -8.25 -2.63
CA PHE A 359 -3.25 -8.70 -2.81
C PHE A 359 -2.32 -8.22 -1.71
N LEU A 360 -2.52 -7.00 -1.17
CA LEU A 360 -1.81 -6.54 0.02
C LEU A 360 -1.98 -7.52 1.19
N LEU A 361 -3.21 -7.95 1.46
CA LEU A 361 -3.46 -8.90 2.56
C LEU A 361 -2.97 -10.32 2.26
N LEU A 362 -3.09 -10.76 0.99
CA LEU A 362 -2.67 -12.09 0.56
C LEU A 362 -1.15 -12.26 0.57
N GLN A 363 -0.43 -11.31 -0.02
CA GLN A 363 1.01 -11.42 -0.24
C GLN A 363 1.82 -11.24 1.05
N HIS A 364 1.22 -10.56 2.03
CA HIS A 364 1.85 -10.23 3.31
C HIS A 364 1.15 -10.94 4.49
N LYS A 365 0.57 -12.12 4.23
CA LYS A 365 -0.10 -12.93 5.26
C LYS A 365 0.85 -13.39 6.37
N ARG A 366 2.16 -13.49 6.08
CA ARG A 366 3.19 -13.79 7.11
C ARG A 366 3.40 -12.60 8.04
N GLU A 367 3.22 -11.38 7.55
CA GLU A 367 3.45 -10.15 8.28
C GLU A 367 2.19 -9.71 9.02
N PHE A 368 1.03 -9.73 8.36
CA PHE A 368 -0.26 -9.29 8.92
C PHE A 368 -1.04 -10.39 9.66
N GLY A 369 -0.60 -11.64 9.54
CA GLY A 369 -1.43 -12.79 9.89
C GLY A 369 -2.57 -13.00 8.87
N ILE A 370 -3.54 -13.85 9.25
CA ILE A 370 -4.66 -14.23 8.37
C ILE A 370 -5.75 -13.13 8.44
N GLN A 371 -5.56 -12.08 7.63
CA GLN A 371 -6.51 -10.99 7.46
C GLN A 371 -7.34 -11.14 6.18
N ALA A 372 -8.55 -10.59 6.21
CA ALA A 372 -9.42 -10.48 5.05
C ALA A 372 -10.24 -9.19 5.09
N VAL A 373 -10.70 -8.75 3.91
CA VAL A 373 -11.71 -7.70 3.82
C VAL A 373 -13.04 -8.26 4.31
N LYS A 374 -13.63 -7.61 5.32
CA LYS A 374 -14.92 -7.96 5.95
C LYS A 374 -16.07 -7.18 5.35
N GLU A 375 -15.87 -5.88 5.16
CA GLU A 375 -16.86 -5.00 4.56
C GLU A 375 -16.21 -4.03 3.58
N VAL A 376 -17.02 -3.56 2.64
CA VAL A 376 -16.68 -2.49 1.72
C VAL A 376 -17.73 -1.41 1.83
N ARG A 377 -17.32 -0.14 1.93
CA ARG A 377 -18.23 1.00 1.85
C ARG A 377 -17.98 1.78 0.58
N VAL A 378 -19.06 2.22 -0.04
CA VAL A 378 -19.03 3.09 -1.22
C VAL A 378 -19.83 4.34 -0.91
N TRP A 379 -19.24 5.51 -1.11
CA TRP A 379 -19.94 6.78 -0.98
C TRP A 379 -19.55 7.70 -2.14
N HIS A 380 -20.34 8.74 -2.33
CA HIS A 380 -20.08 9.74 -3.35
C HIS A 380 -20.31 11.14 -2.82
N GLU A 381 -19.55 12.07 -3.37
CA GLU A 381 -19.79 13.48 -3.21
C GLU A 381 -19.96 14.16 -4.57
N VAL A 382 -20.71 15.25 -4.60
CA VAL A 382 -20.83 16.08 -5.79
C VAL A 382 -19.74 17.15 -5.72
N GLU A 383 -18.84 17.17 -6.71
CA GLU A 383 -17.76 18.16 -6.84
C GLU A 383 -17.84 18.80 -8.21
N GLY A 384 -18.00 20.13 -8.27
CA GLY A 384 -18.04 20.85 -9.54
C GLY A 384 -19.18 20.42 -10.48
N GLY A 385 -20.21 19.74 -9.94
CA GLY A 385 -21.31 19.15 -10.71
C GLY A 385 -21.09 17.70 -11.15
N ASP A 386 -19.89 17.16 -10.92
CA ASP A 386 -19.54 15.76 -11.21
C ASP A 386 -19.58 14.90 -9.93
N LEU A 387 -19.79 13.60 -10.11
CA LEU A 387 -19.84 12.64 -9.00
C LEU A 387 -18.44 12.07 -8.74
N ALA A 388 -17.89 12.34 -7.56
CA ALA A 388 -16.65 11.74 -7.08
C ALA A 388 -16.95 10.47 -6.29
N TRP A 389 -16.34 9.35 -6.68
CA TRP A 389 -16.52 8.05 -6.02
C TRP A 389 -15.41 7.79 -5.00
N TYR A 390 -15.76 7.13 -3.90
CA TYR A 390 -14.84 6.79 -2.83
C TYR A 390 -15.07 5.34 -2.39
N LEU A 391 -14.00 4.66 -1.98
CA LEU A 391 -14.05 3.33 -1.40
C LEU A 391 -13.42 3.30 -0.02
N TYR A 392 -14.01 2.50 0.85
CA TYR A 392 -13.44 2.09 2.13
C TYR A 392 -13.48 0.57 2.23
N PHE A 393 -12.41 -0.02 2.77
CA PHE A 393 -12.29 -1.44 3.06
C PHE A 393 -12.04 -1.63 4.55
N GLY A 394 -12.94 -2.35 5.22
CA GLY A 394 -12.79 -2.78 6.60
C GLY A 394 -12.08 -4.13 6.66
N ILE A 395 -10.96 -4.19 7.38
CA ILE A 395 -10.08 -5.35 7.43
C ILE A 395 -10.16 -6.01 8.81
N GLY A 396 -10.30 -7.33 8.81
CA GLY A 396 -10.41 -8.11 10.04
C GLY A 396 -9.79 -9.50 9.93
N GLU A 397 -9.53 -10.08 11.09
CA GLU A 397 -9.02 -11.45 11.20
C GLU A 397 -10.06 -12.45 10.69
N VAL A 398 -9.59 -13.53 10.08
CA VAL A 398 -10.46 -14.64 9.65
C VAL A 398 -10.80 -15.50 10.87
N GLU A 399 -12.09 -15.71 11.11
CA GLU A 399 -12.58 -16.52 12.23
C GLU A 399 -12.03 -17.96 12.11
N GLY A 400 -11.47 -18.49 13.19
CA GLY A 400 -10.88 -19.84 13.21
C GLY A 400 -9.38 -19.90 12.87
N ALA A 401 -8.75 -18.79 12.47
CA ALA A 401 -7.30 -18.73 12.26
C ALA A 401 -6.47 -18.93 13.54
N VAL A 402 -7.07 -18.72 14.72
CA VAL A 402 -6.41 -18.96 16.02
C VAL A 402 -6.45 -20.46 16.35
N GLY A 403 -5.62 -21.22 15.64
CA GLY A 403 -5.36 -22.62 15.93
C GLY A 403 -4.72 -22.79 17.32
N GLY A 404 -5.53 -23.04 18.34
CA GLY A 404 -5.28 -24.12 19.28
C GLY A 404 -4.06 -24.08 20.21
N HIS A 405 -3.47 -22.93 20.58
CA HIS A 405 -2.42 -22.89 21.63
C HIS A 405 -2.59 -21.82 22.72
N GLY A 406 -3.74 -21.13 22.78
CA GLY A 406 -4.00 -20.06 23.76
C GLY A 406 -5.21 -20.30 24.65
N ALA A 407 -5.21 -21.37 25.46
CA ALA A 407 -6.18 -21.50 26.53
C ALA A 407 -5.95 -20.39 27.57
N GLY A 408 -6.88 -19.44 27.67
CA GLY A 408 -7.09 -18.66 28.90
C GLY A 408 -6.53 -17.24 28.95
N ARG A 409 -7.16 -16.30 28.25
CA ARG A 409 -7.25 -14.92 28.75
C ARG A 409 -8.61 -14.32 28.38
N LYS A 410 -9.61 -14.59 29.22
CA LYS A 410 -10.85 -13.79 29.23
C LYS A 410 -10.44 -12.37 29.65
N LYS A 411 -10.37 -11.43 28.71
CA LYS A 411 -10.45 -10.00 29.05
C LYS A 411 -11.86 -9.76 29.59
N ALA A 412 -11.97 -9.53 30.89
CA ALA A 412 -13.16 -8.94 31.47
C ALA A 412 -13.31 -7.54 30.86
N ARG A 413 -14.41 -7.32 30.13
CA ARG A 413 -14.88 -5.97 29.82
C ARG A 413 -15.44 -5.40 31.12
N LEU A 414 -14.84 -4.31 31.60
CA LEU A 414 -15.42 -3.38 32.56
C LEU A 414 -16.23 -2.34 31.80
#